data_AF-A0A9P6PMA3-F1
#
_entry.id   AF-A0A9P6PMA3-F1
#
_cell.length_a   1.000
_cell.length_b   1.000
_cell.length_c   1.000
_cell.angle_alpha   90.00
_cell.angle_beta   90.00
_cell.angle_gamma   90.00
#
_symmetry.space_group_name_H-M   'P 1'
#
loop_
_entity.id
_entity.type
_entity.pdbx_description
1 polymer ?
#
loop_
_entity_poly.entity_id
_entity_poly.type
_entity_poly.pdbx_seq_one_letter_code
_entity_poly.pdbx_strand_id
1 'polypeptide(L)'
;MTNELKLICLVAGESASNAFSVKASSSLIVDELKKLIKAEKAIDFHDIDADKLTLWRVSIPDDDNDDDDFPMLLDTVHEKKKLKATNKLSKLFDAELPEDTIHILVQRPQPVHAPLPARVSTPLSGYLSDQSRPGTPLSGDLRVDIKKITDKFFAPGTPIANFLNAFVRGQGTPDHHWSYPRNLASTSILDMVKENNRPLIPVFGVSGCGKTRAVIELLSQHWGFYFNASSDDWGSSDMMTLHSTVEDYLSDTRGSSAVDRQANNAFARKTTLLLFLSRILIFRHCLNVRGSSDTFTSARWTLLQVCPHVLFKDDVFDILFRQVLKLRHYPISDLLDLVRDVYEDTKGCIIRHGCLPNIKDDTRLLVILDEAQFLGDEFNGYFQSMSSSDETPRPLLSPILHAFRDIGGHQLTLVTCGTGLSINTLFWVQSSGSGLKDSSTNFEYIEFPGWTDQESIKAYISRVRKCLLDDDSRQALDERLPQEAIDMLFED
;
A
#
# COMPACT_ATOMS: atom_id res chain seq x y z
N MET A 1 -37.35 -28.80 29.29
CA MET A 1 -36.01 -29.35 29.04
C MET A 1 -35.27 -28.32 28.20
N THR A 2 -34.20 -27.73 28.71
CA THR A 2 -33.36 -26.81 27.95
C THR A 2 -32.38 -27.64 27.15
N ASN A 3 -32.60 -27.79 25.84
CA ASN A 3 -31.59 -28.41 24.96
C ASN A 3 -30.37 -27.50 24.93
N GLU A 4 -29.23 -28.03 25.34
CA GLU A 4 -27.91 -27.39 25.30
C GLU A 4 -27.28 -27.67 23.93
N LEU A 5 -26.78 -26.63 23.27
CA LEU A 5 -26.07 -26.71 22.00
C LEU A 5 -24.57 -26.53 22.27
N LYS A 6 -23.74 -27.39 21.69
CA LYS A 6 -22.29 -27.18 21.61
C LYS A 6 -21.98 -26.61 20.23
N LEU A 7 -21.54 -25.36 20.17
CA LEU A 7 -21.29 -24.63 18.93
C LEU A 7 -19.79 -24.47 18.71
N ILE A 8 -19.25 -25.02 17.62
CA ILE A 8 -17.87 -24.77 17.18
C ILE A 8 -17.82 -23.42 16.46
N CYS A 9 -16.96 -22.55 16.97
CA CYS A 9 -16.77 -21.17 16.54
C CYS A 9 -15.33 -20.99 16.04
N LEU A 10 -15.15 -20.16 15.02
CA LEU A 10 -13.84 -19.74 14.52
C LEU A 10 -13.85 -18.23 14.29
N VAL A 11 -12.76 -17.55 14.61
CA VAL A 11 -12.62 -16.11 14.30
C VAL A 11 -12.25 -15.98 12.82
N ALA A 12 -12.96 -15.11 12.10
CA ALA A 12 -12.68 -14.90 10.67
C ALA A 12 -11.25 -14.40 10.48
N GLY A 13 -10.47 -15.08 9.64
CA GLY A 13 -9.05 -14.82 9.41
C GLY A 13 -8.10 -15.71 10.23
N GLU A 14 -8.60 -16.54 11.15
CA GLU A 14 -7.80 -17.57 11.82
C GLU A 14 -7.89 -18.91 11.07
N SER A 15 -6.89 -19.78 11.24
CA SER A 15 -6.91 -21.13 10.66
C SER A 15 -7.85 -22.05 11.46
N ALA A 16 -8.37 -23.11 10.81
CA ALA A 16 -9.34 -24.05 11.39
C ALA A 16 -8.85 -24.67 12.72
N SER A 17 -7.53 -24.86 12.87
CA SER A 17 -6.88 -25.31 14.11
C SER A 17 -7.17 -24.44 15.35
N ASN A 18 -7.62 -23.19 15.17
CA ASN A 18 -7.96 -22.26 16.26
C ASN A 18 -9.46 -22.28 16.62
N ALA A 19 -10.24 -23.18 16.03
CA ALA A 19 -11.64 -23.34 16.34
C ALA A 19 -11.85 -23.69 17.83
N PHE A 20 -12.92 -23.15 18.41
CA PHE A 20 -13.22 -23.28 19.84
C PHE A 20 -14.69 -23.55 20.06
N SER A 21 -15.02 -24.27 21.13
CA SER A 21 -16.41 -24.66 21.42
C SER A 21 -17.06 -23.74 22.45
N VAL A 22 -18.30 -23.31 22.18
CA VAL A 22 -19.13 -22.56 23.12
C VAL A 22 -20.39 -23.35 23.43
N LYS A 23 -20.72 -23.51 24.71
CA LYS A 23 -21.98 -24.12 25.16
C LYS A 23 -23.05 -23.06 25.34
N ALA A 24 -24.21 -23.25 24.70
CA ALA A 24 -25.32 -22.30 24.78
C ALA A 24 -26.67 -23.02 24.85
N SER A 25 -27.60 -22.50 25.65
CA SER A 25 -28.98 -23.01 25.63
C SER A 25 -29.68 -22.61 24.32
N SER A 26 -30.35 -23.56 23.67
CA SER A 26 -31.18 -23.33 22.47
C SER A 26 -32.29 -22.27 22.66
N SER A 27 -32.64 -21.95 23.91
CA SER A 27 -33.61 -20.91 24.27
C SER A 27 -33.04 -19.47 24.19
N LEU A 28 -31.71 -19.32 24.17
CA LEU A 28 -31.03 -18.03 24.10
C LEU A 28 -31.18 -17.38 22.73
N ILE A 29 -30.90 -16.07 22.70
CA ILE A 29 -30.80 -15.28 21.47
C ILE A 29 -29.33 -15.08 21.10
N VAL A 30 -29.09 -14.68 19.86
CA VAL A 30 -27.74 -14.42 19.32
C VAL A 30 -26.98 -13.35 20.13
N ASP A 31 -27.67 -12.38 20.73
CA ASP A 31 -27.02 -11.39 21.61
C ASP A 31 -26.33 -12.03 22.83
N GLU A 32 -27.01 -12.97 23.49
CA GLU A 32 -26.45 -13.71 24.61
C GLU A 32 -25.30 -14.63 24.15
N LEU A 33 -25.39 -15.18 22.94
CA LEU A 33 -24.29 -15.97 22.36
C LEU A 33 -23.03 -15.13 22.12
N LYS A 34 -23.16 -13.86 21.70
CA LYS A 34 -22.02 -12.95 21.55
C LYS A 34 -21.29 -12.74 22.89
N LYS A 35 -22.04 -12.60 23.98
CA LYS A 35 -21.46 -12.46 25.34
C LYS A 35 -20.71 -13.71 25.76
N LEU A 36 -21.25 -14.90 25.46
CA LEU A 36 -20.59 -16.17 25.73
C LEU A 36 -19.30 -16.32 24.90
N ILE A 37 -19.31 -15.98 23.62
CA ILE A 37 -18.12 -16.01 22.76
C ILE A 37 -17.04 -15.04 23.28
N LYS A 38 -17.42 -13.81 23.64
CA LYS A 38 -16.48 -12.85 24.23
C LYS A 38 -15.88 -13.38 25.54
N ALA A 39 -16.67 -14.03 26.39
CA ALA A 39 -16.18 -14.59 27.64
C ALA A 39 -15.19 -15.75 27.44
N GLU A 40 -15.44 -16.61 26.45
CA GLU A 40 -14.57 -17.75 26.11
C GLU A 40 -13.23 -17.27 25.53
N LYS A 41 -13.26 -16.23 24.68
CA LYS A 41 -12.11 -15.63 24.01
C LYS A 41 -11.81 -14.23 24.55
N ALA A 42 -11.71 -14.12 25.88
CA ALA A 42 -11.62 -12.84 26.59
C ALA A 42 -10.38 -12.00 26.23
N ILE A 43 -9.26 -12.64 25.89
CA ILE A 43 -8.03 -11.96 25.46
C ILE A 43 -8.20 -11.42 24.03
N ASP A 44 -8.69 -12.26 23.11
CA ASP A 44 -8.83 -11.93 21.68
C ASP A 44 -9.91 -10.86 21.42
N PHE A 45 -10.83 -10.67 22.37
CA PHE A 45 -11.93 -9.69 22.31
C PHE A 45 -11.93 -8.71 23.49
N HIS A 46 -10.78 -8.47 24.14
CA HIS A 46 -10.69 -7.59 25.30
C HIS A 46 -11.11 -6.15 24.98
N ASP A 47 -10.77 -5.68 23.77
CA ASP A 47 -10.99 -4.34 23.23
C ASP A 47 -12.33 -4.17 22.49
N ILE A 48 -13.09 -5.27 22.29
CA ILE A 48 -14.32 -5.27 21.48
C ILE A 48 -15.54 -5.55 22.36
N ASP A 49 -16.50 -4.63 22.40
CA ASP A 49 -17.79 -4.90 23.04
C ASP A 49 -18.53 -6.05 22.33
N ALA A 50 -19.16 -6.94 23.12
CA ALA A 50 -19.79 -8.14 22.59
C ALA A 50 -20.84 -7.83 21.51
N ASP A 51 -21.57 -6.72 21.63
CA ASP A 51 -22.59 -6.30 20.65
C ASP A 51 -21.98 -5.97 19.28
N LYS A 52 -20.71 -5.54 19.23
CA LYS A 52 -19.97 -5.20 18.00
C LYS A 52 -19.52 -6.42 17.20
N LEU A 53 -19.43 -7.59 17.81
CA LEU A 53 -19.12 -8.83 17.10
C LEU A 53 -20.22 -9.14 16.08
N THR A 54 -19.85 -9.52 14.87
CA THR A 54 -20.79 -10.02 13.86
C THR A 54 -20.66 -11.52 13.75
N LEU A 55 -21.75 -12.26 13.98
CA LEU A 55 -21.77 -13.71 13.90
C LEU A 55 -22.39 -14.19 12.58
N TRP A 56 -21.76 -15.17 11.97
CA TRP A 56 -22.22 -15.81 10.74
C TRP A 56 -22.43 -17.30 10.99
N ARG A 57 -23.62 -17.82 10.66
CA ARG A 57 -23.84 -19.26 10.60
C ARG A 57 -23.20 -19.79 9.32
N VAL A 58 -22.38 -20.82 9.49
CA VAL A 58 -21.66 -21.52 8.43
C VAL A 58 -21.77 -23.03 8.66
N SER A 59 -21.32 -23.83 7.68
CA SER A 59 -21.23 -25.28 7.77
C SER A 59 -19.95 -25.71 7.07
N ILE A 60 -18.81 -25.57 7.75
CA ILE A 60 -17.49 -25.84 7.18
C ILE A 60 -17.00 -27.14 7.79
N PRO A 61 -16.81 -28.21 7.01
CA PRO A 61 -16.19 -29.44 7.49
C PRO A 61 -14.76 -29.17 7.97
N ASP A 62 -14.42 -29.71 9.13
CA ASP A 62 -13.10 -29.71 9.74
C ASP A 62 -12.49 -31.10 9.49
N ASP A 63 -12.22 -31.41 8.22
CA ASP A 63 -11.68 -32.70 7.77
C ASP A 63 -10.15 -32.61 7.75
N ASP A 64 -9.43 -33.64 8.23
CA ASP A 64 -7.97 -33.76 8.41
C ASP A 64 -7.17 -33.69 7.07
N ASN A 65 -7.45 -32.70 6.22
CA ASN A 65 -6.72 -32.43 5.00
C ASN A 65 -5.64 -31.37 5.29
N ASP A 66 -4.55 -31.36 4.52
CA ASP A 66 -3.38 -30.48 4.68
C ASP A 66 -3.68 -28.94 4.57
N ASP A 67 -4.94 -28.53 4.55
CA ASP A 67 -5.43 -27.15 4.48
C ASP A 67 -5.70 -26.49 5.85
N ASP A 68 -5.49 -27.21 6.96
CA ASP A 68 -5.75 -26.74 8.34
C ASP A 68 -4.96 -25.48 8.74
N ASP A 69 -3.87 -25.15 8.05
CA ASP A 69 -3.01 -23.99 8.30
C ASP A 69 -3.44 -22.71 7.55
N PHE A 70 -4.46 -22.76 6.67
CA PHE A 70 -4.91 -21.57 5.92
C PHE A 70 -5.95 -20.74 6.71
N PRO A 71 -5.86 -19.40 6.69
CA PRO A 71 -6.82 -18.53 7.37
C PRO A 71 -8.20 -18.61 6.70
N MET A 72 -9.24 -18.91 7.49
CA MET A 72 -10.61 -18.92 6.99
C MET A 72 -11.17 -17.51 6.88
N LEU A 73 -11.08 -16.95 5.67
CA LEU A 73 -11.69 -15.67 5.36
C LEU A 73 -13.20 -15.82 5.21
N LEU A 74 -13.94 -14.80 5.67
CA LEU A 74 -15.39 -14.80 5.53
C LEU A 74 -15.83 -14.97 4.06
N ASP A 75 -15.06 -14.44 3.11
CA ASP A 75 -15.38 -14.42 1.68
C ASP A 75 -15.08 -15.71 0.92
N THR A 76 -14.32 -16.63 1.51
CA THR A 76 -14.10 -17.98 0.96
C THR A 76 -15.25 -18.94 1.30
N VAL A 77 -16.13 -18.57 2.25
CA VAL A 77 -17.28 -19.39 2.64
C VAL A 77 -18.50 -19.07 1.77
N HIS A 78 -18.82 -20.00 0.85
CA HIS A 78 -19.93 -19.86 -0.10
C HIS A 78 -21.31 -19.82 0.56
N GLU A 79 -21.52 -20.63 1.62
CA GLU A 79 -22.79 -20.70 2.35
C GLU A 79 -22.65 -20.09 3.75
N LYS A 80 -22.91 -18.78 3.85
CA LYS A 80 -22.89 -18.04 5.11
C LYS A 80 -24.18 -17.26 5.33
N LYS A 81 -24.72 -17.28 6.55
CA LYS A 81 -25.91 -16.51 6.94
C LYS A 81 -25.62 -15.63 8.14
N LYS A 82 -25.72 -14.31 7.95
CA LYS A 82 -25.57 -13.34 9.04
C LYS A 82 -26.65 -13.55 10.11
N LEU A 83 -26.22 -13.70 11.36
CA LEU A 83 -27.11 -13.90 12.50
C LEU A 83 -27.53 -12.56 13.09
N LYS A 84 -28.84 -12.34 13.25
CA LYS A 84 -29.37 -11.12 13.88
C LYS A 84 -29.47 -11.34 15.39
N ALA A 85 -29.14 -10.32 16.18
CA ALA A 85 -29.17 -10.36 17.65
C ALA A 85 -30.51 -10.87 18.23
N THR A 86 -31.62 -10.62 17.55
CA THR A 86 -32.98 -11.02 17.97
C THR A 86 -33.37 -12.46 17.61
N ASN A 87 -32.53 -13.19 16.85
CA ASN A 87 -32.82 -14.56 16.47
C ASN A 87 -32.58 -15.51 17.65
N LYS A 88 -33.52 -16.43 17.89
CA LYS A 88 -33.37 -17.51 18.86
C LYS A 88 -32.48 -18.62 18.29
N LEU A 89 -31.58 -19.18 19.09
CA LEU A 89 -30.68 -20.25 18.65
C LEU A 89 -31.43 -21.50 18.18
N SER A 90 -32.54 -21.85 18.82
CA SER A 90 -33.46 -22.93 18.40
C SER A 90 -34.08 -22.77 17.01
N LYS A 91 -34.05 -21.57 16.41
CA LYS A 91 -34.47 -21.34 15.02
C LYS A 91 -33.31 -21.36 14.03
N LEU A 92 -32.08 -21.35 14.54
CA LEU A 92 -30.85 -21.21 13.76
C LEU A 92 -30.03 -22.49 13.72
N PHE A 93 -30.12 -23.32 14.76
CA PHE A 93 -29.37 -24.55 14.91
C PHE A 93 -30.32 -25.67 15.31
N ASP A 94 -30.20 -26.80 14.63
CA ASP A 94 -30.95 -28.01 14.96
C ASP A 94 -30.40 -28.63 16.25
N ALA A 95 -31.16 -29.54 16.87
CA ALA A 95 -30.76 -30.16 18.14
C ALA A 95 -29.54 -31.10 17.98
N GLU A 96 -29.33 -31.63 16.78
CA GLU A 96 -28.18 -32.43 16.38
C GLU A 96 -27.43 -31.65 15.29
N LEU A 97 -26.25 -31.15 15.61
CA LEU A 97 -25.36 -30.48 14.66
C LEU A 97 -24.37 -31.50 14.08
N PRO A 98 -23.95 -31.35 12.82
CA PRO A 98 -22.92 -32.22 12.26
C PRO A 98 -21.66 -32.24 13.12
N GLU A 99 -21.10 -33.43 13.34
CA GLU A 99 -19.78 -33.58 13.98
C GLU A 99 -18.69 -33.00 13.05
N ASP A 100 -17.55 -32.61 13.63
CA ASP A 100 -16.36 -32.12 12.90
C ASP A 100 -16.68 -31.01 11.89
N THR A 101 -17.45 -30.02 12.34
CA THR A 101 -17.91 -28.90 11.50
C THR A 101 -17.88 -27.60 12.28
N ILE A 102 -17.26 -26.56 11.71
CA ILE A 102 -17.36 -25.20 12.23
C ILE A 102 -18.77 -24.66 11.93
N HIS A 103 -19.47 -24.22 12.98
CA HIS A 103 -20.86 -23.77 12.89
C HIS A 103 -20.99 -22.25 12.84
N ILE A 104 -20.00 -21.52 13.39
CA ILE A 104 -20.04 -20.06 13.53
C ILE A 104 -18.71 -19.43 13.14
N LEU A 105 -18.75 -18.44 12.24
CA LEU A 105 -17.66 -17.49 12.06
C LEU A 105 -17.92 -16.20 12.83
N VAL A 106 -16.91 -15.77 13.60
CA VAL A 106 -16.92 -14.56 14.41
C VAL A 106 -16.13 -13.48 13.68
N GLN A 107 -16.81 -12.46 13.19
CA GLN A 107 -16.20 -11.32 12.51
C GLN A 107 -16.06 -10.15 13.50
N ARG A 108 -14.83 -9.64 13.63
CA ARG A 108 -14.52 -8.42 14.39
C ARG A 108 -15.12 -7.18 13.70
N PRO A 109 -15.55 -6.15 14.45
CA PRO A 109 -15.89 -4.87 13.85
C PRO A 109 -14.66 -4.30 13.12
N GLN A 110 -14.83 -3.80 11.90
CA GLN A 110 -13.77 -3.04 11.24
C GLN A 110 -13.45 -1.81 12.11
N PRO A 111 -12.16 -1.45 12.29
CA PRO A 111 -11.78 -0.33 13.14
C PRO A 111 -12.54 0.93 12.72
N VAL A 112 -13.39 1.45 13.62
CA VAL A 112 -13.97 2.78 13.44
C VAL A 112 -12.89 3.75 13.88
N HIS A 113 -12.05 4.17 12.94
CA HIS A 113 -11.04 5.18 13.18
C HIS A 113 -11.69 6.43 13.81
N ALA A 114 -11.08 6.92 14.90
CA ALA A 114 -11.31 8.28 15.34
C ALA A 114 -11.20 9.21 14.13
N PRO A 115 -12.11 10.19 13.95
CA PRO A 115 -12.10 11.01 12.76
C PRO A 115 -10.83 11.86 12.76
N LEU A 116 -9.85 11.46 11.95
CA LEU A 116 -9.09 12.44 11.20
C LEU A 116 -10.12 13.38 10.54
N PRO A 117 -9.90 14.71 10.55
CA PRO A 117 -10.84 15.66 10.00
C PRO A 117 -11.26 15.15 8.62
N ALA A 118 -12.56 14.88 8.50
CA ALA A 118 -13.14 14.16 7.38
C ALA A 118 -12.48 14.61 6.08
N ARG A 119 -11.78 13.67 5.42
CA ARG A 119 -11.47 13.81 4.01
C ARG A 119 -12.82 14.11 3.36
N VAL A 120 -13.04 15.36 3.00
CA VAL A 120 -14.17 15.70 2.16
C VAL A 120 -13.86 15.00 0.85
N SER A 121 -14.37 13.78 0.69
CA SER A 121 -14.74 13.24 -0.61
C SER A 121 -15.72 14.24 -1.17
N THR A 122 -15.17 15.34 -1.70
CA THR A 122 -15.94 16.31 -2.42
C THR A 122 -16.41 15.52 -3.63
N PRO A 123 -17.71 15.42 -3.88
CA PRO A 123 -18.16 15.05 -5.20
C PRO A 123 -17.44 15.99 -6.15
N LEU A 124 -16.66 15.41 -7.05
CA LEU A 124 -15.91 16.11 -8.09
C LEU A 124 -16.94 16.79 -9.02
N SER A 125 -17.42 17.97 -8.62
CA SER A 125 -18.53 18.66 -9.31
C SER A 125 -18.16 20.08 -9.78
N GLY A 126 -16.96 20.58 -9.45
CA GLY A 126 -16.56 21.95 -9.81
C GLY A 126 -15.63 22.09 -11.02
N TYR A 127 -14.73 21.13 -11.27
CA TYR A 127 -13.65 21.29 -12.25
C TYR A 127 -13.53 20.19 -13.31
N LEU A 128 -14.35 19.13 -13.24
CA LEU A 128 -14.51 18.14 -14.32
C LEU A 128 -15.93 18.08 -14.91
N SER A 129 -16.84 18.98 -14.51
CA SER A 129 -18.21 19.03 -15.07
C SER A 129 -18.30 19.62 -16.48
N ASP A 130 -17.17 19.93 -17.15
CA ASP A 130 -17.14 20.35 -18.55
C ASP A 130 -16.24 19.46 -19.44
N GLN A 131 -16.42 18.13 -19.37
CA GLN A 131 -15.94 17.20 -20.42
C GLN A 131 -17.05 16.36 -21.04
N SER A 132 -18.23 16.97 -21.22
CA SER A 132 -19.22 16.56 -22.23
C SER A 132 -18.73 16.81 -23.67
N ARG A 133 -17.50 17.33 -23.85
CA ARG A 133 -16.82 17.41 -25.13
C ARG A 133 -15.92 16.19 -25.29
N PRO A 134 -16.00 15.45 -26.42
CA PRO A 134 -15.06 14.37 -26.68
C PRO A 134 -13.65 14.96 -26.58
N GLY A 135 -12.85 14.41 -25.66
CA GLY A 135 -11.44 14.76 -25.57
C GLY A 135 -10.82 14.63 -26.96
N THR A 136 -9.89 15.52 -27.30
CA THR A 136 -9.19 15.48 -28.58
C THR A 136 -8.77 14.04 -28.87
N PRO A 137 -9.17 13.45 -30.02
CA PRO A 137 -8.88 12.06 -30.31
C PRO A 137 -7.39 11.79 -30.16
N LEU A 138 -7.07 10.66 -29.54
CA LEU A 138 -5.70 10.12 -29.56
C LEU A 138 -5.29 10.01 -31.03
N SER A 139 -4.09 10.48 -31.36
CA SER A 139 -3.58 10.44 -32.73
C SER A 139 -3.25 9.04 -33.21
N GLY A 140 -3.14 8.06 -32.31
CA GLY A 140 -2.65 6.72 -32.63
C GLY A 140 -1.11 6.62 -32.58
N ASP A 141 -0.43 7.72 -32.24
CA ASP A 141 1.01 7.77 -31.95
C ASP A 141 1.24 8.04 -30.47
N LEU A 142 1.82 7.06 -29.78
CA LEU A 142 2.04 7.10 -28.33
C LEU A 142 2.86 8.32 -27.88
N ARG A 143 3.92 8.70 -28.63
CA ARG A 143 4.79 9.82 -28.26
C ARG A 143 4.10 11.16 -28.47
N VAL A 144 3.30 11.29 -29.52
CA VAL A 144 2.49 12.48 -29.76
C VAL A 144 1.41 12.63 -28.69
N ASP A 145 0.76 11.53 -28.31
CA ASP A 145 -0.34 11.57 -27.34
C ASP A 145 0.14 11.82 -25.91
N ILE A 146 1.27 11.23 -25.48
CA ILE A 146 1.86 11.60 -24.19
C ILE A 146 2.32 13.06 -24.19
N LYS A 147 2.89 13.56 -25.29
CA LYS A 147 3.31 14.96 -25.40
C LYS A 147 2.11 15.90 -25.26
N LYS A 148 0.98 15.61 -25.90
CA LYS A 148 -0.25 16.41 -25.75
C LYS A 148 -0.73 16.45 -24.29
N ILE A 149 -0.70 15.30 -23.60
CA ILE A 149 -1.06 15.22 -22.17
C ILE A 149 -0.12 16.11 -21.36
N THR A 150 1.20 15.97 -21.55
CA THR A 150 2.19 16.73 -20.76
C THR A 150 2.18 18.23 -21.07
N ASP A 151 2.06 18.62 -22.34
CA ASP A 151 2.00 20.03 -22.74
C ASP A 151 0.80 20.73 -22.09
N LYS A 152 -0.34 20.02 -21.99
CA LYS A 152 -1.55 20.53 -21.32
C LYS A 152 -1.40 20.55 -19.80
N PHE A 153 -0.89 19.46 -19.22
CA PHE A 153 -0.79 19.29 -17.78
C PHE A 153 0.23 20.27 -17.15
N PHE A 154 1.37 20.48 -17.81
CA PHE A 154 2.43 21.38 -17.37
C PHE A 154 2.38 22.76 -18.06
N ALA A 155 1.26 23.11 -18.71
CA ALA A 155 1.12 24.39 -19.41
C ALA A 155 1.39 25.57 -18.44
N PRO A 156 2.20 26.57 -18.85
CA PRO A 156 2.45 27.76 -18.03
C PRO A 156 1.16 28.46 -17.63
N GLY A 157 1.07 28.89 -16.37
CA GLY A 157 -0.10 29.58 -15.82
C GLY A 157 -1.20 28.66 -15.29
N THR A 158 -1.13 27.35 -15.51
CA THR A 158 -2.05 26.41 -14.84
C THR A 158 -1.78 26.34 -13.34
N PRO A 159 -2.80 26.05 -12.49
CA PRO A 159 -2.60 25.90 -11.04
C PRO A 159 -1.52 24.87 -10.69
N ILE A 160 -1.48 23.74 -11.40
CA ILE A 160 -0.51 22.67 -11.19
C ILE A 160 0.91 23.14 -11.54
N ALA A 161 1.12 23.74 -12.73
CA ALA A 161 2.44 24.23 -13.11
C ALA A 161 2.94 25.34 -12.18
N ASN A 162 2.06 26.25 -11.77
CA ASN A 162 2.41 27.31 -10.82
C ASN A 162 2.80 26.74 -9.46
N PHE A 163 2.03 25.77 -8.94
CA PHE A 163 2.34 25.07 -7.70
C PHE A 163 3.68 24.34 -7.78
N LEU A 164 3.88 23.47 -8.78
CA LEU A 164 5.12 22.71 -8.91
C LEU A 164 6.35 23.62 -9.05
N ASN A 165 6.23 24.72 -9.81
CA ASN A 165 7.32 25.68 -9.97
C ASN A 165 7.64 26.42 -8.66
N ALA A 166 6.62 26.87 -7.93
CA ALA A 166 6.80 27.52 -6.63
C ALA A 166 7.38 26.55 -5.60
N PHE A 167 6.86 25.32 -5.57
CA PHE A 167 7.33 24.24 -4.73
C PHE A 167 8.79 23.92 -5.03
N VAL A 168 9.19 23.75 -6.28
CA VAL A 168 10.60 23.48 -6.59
C VAL A 168 11.50 24.62 -6.12
N ARG A 169 11.12 25.87 -6.39
CA ARG A 169 11.92 27.06 -6.03
C ARG A 169 11.94 27.37 -4.53
N GLY A 170 11.22 26.62 -3.70
CA GLY A 170 11.08 26.91 -2.27
C GLY A 170 10.29 28.19 -1.97
N GLN A 171 9.46 28.66 -2.91
CA GLN A 171 8.61 29.83 -2.68
C GLN A 171 7.43 29.44 -1.78
N GLY A 172 7.20 30.22 -0.71
CA GLY A 172 6.18 29.94 0.30
C GLY A 172 6.63 29.06 1.47
N THR A 173 7.89 28.60 1.46
CA THR A 173 8.59 28.14 2.66
C THR A 173 9.44 29.32 3.18
N PRO A 174 9.49 29.60 4.50
CA PRO A 174 10.35 30.66 5.05
C PRO A 174 11.79 30.56 4.50
N ASP A 175 12.43 31.70 4.23
CA ASP A 175 13.81 31.87 3.72
C ASP A 175 14.89 31.32 4.69
N HIS A 176 14.75 30.07 5.09
CA HIS A 176 15.61 29.41 6.03
C HIS A 176 16.30 28.29 5.26
N HIS A 177 17.62 28.43 5.14
CA HIS A 177 18.51 27.37 4.71
C HIS A 177 18.05 26.06 5.36
N TRP A 178 17.42 25.18 4.59
CA TRP A 178 17.01 23.86 5.07
C TRP A 178 18.28 23.11 5.46
N SER A 179 18.66 23.20 6.74
CA SER A 179 19.75 22.42 7.29
C SER A 179 19.27 20.98 7.29
N TYR A 180 19.71 20.23 6.27
CA TYR A 180 19.35 18.84 6.10
C TYR A 180 19.53 18.07 7.41
N PRO A 181 18.52 17.33 7.86
CA PRO A 181 18.67 16.37 8.93
C PRO A 181 19.58 15.23 8.45
N ARG A 182 20.90 15.37 8.57
CA ARG A 182 21.85 14.31 8.18
C ARG A 182 21.78 13.06 9.07
N ASN A 183 20.93 13.07 10.11
CA ASN A 183 20.92 12.10 11.21
C ASN A 183 19.52 11.58 11.61
N LEU A 184 18.49 11.68 10.75
CA LEU A 184 17.14 11.20 11.12
C LEU A 184 16.92 9.71 10.86
N ALA A 185 17.56 9.14 9.84
CA ALA A 185 17.30 7.76 9.43
C ALA A 185 17.74 6.71 10.45
N SER A 186 16.99 5.61 10.53
CA SER A 186 17.46 4.37 11.15
C SER A 186 18.68 3.86 10.38
N THR A 187 19.82 3.72 11.06
CA THR A 187 21.08 3.24 10.45
C THR A 187 20.92 1.88 9.78
N SER A 188 20.13 0.97 10.36
CA SER A 188 19.95 -0.39 9.86
C SER A 188 19.41 -0.49 8.41
N ILE A 189 18.40 0.30 8.04
CA ILE A 189 17.88 0.30 6.66
C ILE A 189 18.87 0.97 5.71
N LEU A 190 19.50 2.07 6.13
CA LEU A 190 20.49 2.78 5.32
C LEU A 190 21.70 1.91 5.00
N ASP A 191 22.21 1.19 6.00
CA ASP A 191 23.38 0.34 5.87
C ASP A 191 23.07 -0.81 4.91
N MET A 192 21.92 -1.47 5.05
CA MET A 192 21.54 -2.52 4.10
C MET A 192 21.33 -2.00 2.67
N VAL A 193 20.69 -0.85 2.47
CA VAL A 193 20.51 -0.26 1.13
C VAL A 193 21.85 0.14 0.50
N LYS A 194 22.81 0.61 1.30
CA LYS A 194 24.16 0.98 0.83
C LYS A 194 25.06 -0.23 0.58
N GLU A 195 24.94 -1.26 1.40
CA GLU A 195 25.79 -2.46 1.36
C GLU A 195 25.30 -3.48 0.34
N ASN A 196 23.99 -3.49 0.02
CA ASN A 196 23.41 -4.46 -0.90
C ASN A 196 23.05 -3.83 -2.26
N ASN A 197 23.75 -4.28 -3.31
CA ASN A 197 23.41 -3.97 -4.70
C ASN A 197 22.25 -4.85 -5.22
N ARG A 198 21.19 -5.03 -4.42
CA ARG A 198 20.08 -5.96 -4.69
C ARG A 198 18.88 -5.27 -5.36
N PRO A 199 18.13 -6.01 -6.19
CA PRO A 199 16.97 -5.46 -6.90
C PRO A 199 15.70 -5.38 -6.04
N LEU A 200 15.61 -6.14 -4.93
CA LEU A 200 14.46 -6.17 -4.01
C LEU A 200 14.96 -6.27 -2.56
N ILE A 201 14.43 -5.43 -1.67
CA ILE A 201 14.73 -5.38 -0.24
C ILE A 201 13.41 -5.36 0.56
N PRO A 202 13.01 -6.50 1.13
CA PRO A 202 11.85 -6.59 2.01
C PRO A 202 12.15 -6.07 3.41
N VAL A 203 11.22 -5.28 3.95
CA VAL A 203 11.29 -4.75 5.32
C VAL A 203 10.09 -5.26 6.11
N PHE A 204 10.35 -6.20 7.01
CA PHE A 204 9.38 -6.80 7.90
C PHE A 204 9.40 -6.15 9.28
N GLY A 205 8.30 -6.26 9.99
CA GLY A 205 8.16 -5.76 11.36
C GLY A 205 6.69 -5.65 11.74
N VAL A 206 6.40 -5.61 13.04
CA VAL A 206 5.05 -5.47 13.57
C VAL A 206 4.44 -4.10 13.24
N SER A 207 3.11 -3.96 13.38
CA SER A 207 2.46 -2.67 13.22
C SER A 207 3.01 -1.65 14.23
N GLY A 208 3.07 -0.37 13.84
CA GLY A 208 3.56 0.70 14.72
C GLY A 208 5.08 0.71 14.95
N CYS A 209 5.84 -0.29 14.50
CA CYS A 209 7.28 -0.34 14.76
C CYS A 209 8.08 0.74 14.02
N GLY A 210 7.51 1.42 13.03
CA GLY A 210 8.14 2.57 12.36
C GLY A 210 8.72 2.29 10.96
N LYS A 211 8.24 1.25 10.27
CA LYS A 211 8.62 0.91 8.89
C LYS A 211 8.41 2.08 7.92
N THR A 212 7.19 2.61 7.85
CA THR A 212 6.81 3.76 7.00
C THR A 212 7.72 4.96 7.23
N ARG A 213 7.96 5.33 8.49
CA ARG A 213 8.91 6.39 8.86
C ARG A 213 10.29 6.11 8.28
N ALA A 214 10.80 4.89 8.47
CA ALA A 214 12.15 4.55 8.07
C ALA A 214 12.35 4.57 6.54
N VAL A 215 11.36 4.13 5.76
CA VAL A 215 11.42 4.21 4.28
C VAL A 215 11.24 5.63 3.76
N ILE A 216 10.46 6.48 4.43
CA ILE A 216 10.37 7.92 4.13
C ILE A 216 11.70 8.62 4.45
N GLU A 217 12.33 8.31 5.58
CA GLU A 217 13.65 8.82 5.94
C GLU A 217 14.73 8.37 4.95
N LEU A 218 14.65 7.13 4.47
CA LEU A 218 15.53 6.61 3.44
C LEU A 218 15.42 7.43 2.15
N LEU A 219 14.20 7.69 1.66
CA LEU A 219 13.95 8.53 0.49
C LEU A 219 14.32 9.99 0.69
N SER A 220 14.28 10.49 1.93
CA SER A 220 14.76 11.85 2.21
C SER A 220 16.25 12.00 1.92
N GLN A 221 17.01 10.90 1.92
CA GLN A 221 18.46 10.85 1.69
C GLN A 221 18.87 10.21 0.36
N HIS A 222 17.93 9.64 -0.40
CA HIS A 222 18.19 8.95 -1.66
C HIS A 222 17.08 9.27 -2.67
N TRP A 223 17.44 9.45 -3.93
CA TRP A 223 16.45 9.64 -4.98
C TRP A 223 15.63 8.35 -5.20
N GLY A 224 14.32 8.50 -5.27
CA GLY A 224 13.42 7.38 -5.48
C GLY A 224 11.95 7.77 -5.47
N PHE A 225 11.09 6.77 -5.58
CA PHE A 225 9.65 6.92 -5.71
C PHE A 225 8.93 6.26 -4.53
N TYR A 226 7.93 6.93 -3.98
CA TYR A 226 7.11 6.42 -2.88
C TYR A 226 5.71 6.11 -3.35
N PHE A 227 5.28 4.87 -3.15
CA PHE A 227 3.93 4.39 -3.37
C PHE A 227 3.39 3.81 -2.07
N ASN A 228 2.14 4.14 -1.75
CA ASN A 228 1.46 3.60 -0.59
C ASN A 228 0.23 2.81 -1.07
N ALA A 229 0.11 1.56 -0.65
CA ALA A 229 -1.01 0.68 -0.99
C ALA A 229 -2.21 0.80 -0.04
N SER A 230 -2.06 1.47 1.10
CA SER A 230 -3.14 1.75 2.06
C SER A 230 -3.96 2.97 1.64
N SER A 231 -5.28 2.91 1.85
CA SER A 231 -6.15 4.07 1.65
C SER A 231 -6.04 5.10 2.76
N ASP A 232 -5.56 4.69 3.94
CA ASP A 232 -5.74 5.46 5.17
C ASP A 232 -4.47 6.20 5.60
N ASP A 233 -3.37 5.96 4.89
CA ASP A 233 -2.07 6.56 5.17
C ASP A 233 -1.72 7.74 4.26
N TRP A 234 -0.52 8.29 4.50
CA TRP A 234 0.09 9.34 3.72
C TRP A 234 0.57 8.82 2.37
N GLY A 235 0.31 9.57 1.32
CA GLY A 235 0.68 9.24 -0.04
C GLY A 235 -0.24 9.91 -1.03
N SER A 236 -0.01 9.64 -2.31
CA SER A 236 -0.98 9.95 -3.34
C SER A 236 -1.95 8.79 -3.51
N SER A 237 -3.17 9.10 -3.96
CA SER A 237 -4.25 8.14 -4.21
C SER A 237 -4.04 7.35 -5.50
N ASP A 238 -2.98 7.61 -6.26
CA ASP A 238 -2.70 6.96 -7.55
C ASP A 238 -2.56 5.44 -7.48
N MET A 239 -2.04 4.88 -6.38
CA MET A 239 -2.03 3.42 -6.17
C MET A 239 -3.46 2.87 -5.94
N MET A 240 -4.31 3.58 -5.20
CA MET A 240 -5.72 3.22 -5.05
C MET A 240 -6.48 3.31 -6.38
N THR A 241 -6.12 4.28 -7.22
CA THR A 241 -6.63 4.37 -8.59
C THR A 241 -6.16 3.20 -9.45
N LEU A 242 -4.92 2.73 -9.28
CA LEU A 242 -4.44 1.52 -9.94
C LEU A 242 -5.24 0.31 -9.48
N HIS A 243 -5.40 0.13 -8.16
CA HIS A 243 -6.17 -0.95 -7.57
C HIS A 243 -7.60 -1.01 -8.13
N SER A 244 -8.36 0.09 -8.00
CA SER A 244 -9.74 0.18 -8.51
C SER A 244 -9.83 -0.02 -10.02
N THR A 245 -8.87 0.49 -10.81
CA THR A 245 -8.83 0.26 -12.26
C THR A 245 -8.67 -1.22 -12.60
N VAL A 246 -7.88 -1.97 -11.82
CA VAL A 246 -7.71 -3.41 -11.98
C VAL A 246 -8.96 -4.15 -11.51
N GLU A 247 -9.54 -3.76 -10.37
CA GLU A 247 -10.77 -4.33 -9.83
C GLU A 247 -11.94 -4.25 -10.83
N ASP A 248 -12.14 -3.08 -11.43
CA ASP A 248 -13.17 -2.83 -12.45
C ASP A 248 -12.96 -3.78 -13.65
N TYR A 249 -11.73 -3.88 -14.15
CA TYR A 249 -11.40 -4.77 -15.26
C TYR A 249 -11.61 -6.26 -14.93
N LEU A 250 -11.22 -6.69 -13.73
CA LEU A 250 -11.45 -8.07 -13.28
C LEU A 250 -12.95 -8.35 -13.13
N SER A 251 -13.72 -7.36 -12.69
CA SER A 251 -15.18 -7.47 -12.56
C SER A 251 -15.87 -7.60 -13.92
N ASP A 252 -15.44 -6.84 -14.92
CA ASP A 252 -15.98 -6.89 -16.29
C ASP A 252 -15.67 -8.21 -17.02
N THR A 253 -14.56 -8.87 -16.66
CA THR A 253 -14.12 -10.11 -17.30
C THR A 253 -14.71 -11.38 -16.67
N ARG A 254 -15.40 -11.27 -15.52
CA ARG A 254 -16.06 -12.42 -14.83
C ARG A 254 -17.16 -13.13 -15.63
N GLY A 255 -17.62 -12.54 -16.74
CA GLY A 255 -18.60 -13.17 -17.64
C GLY A 255 -18.04 -14.28 -18.54
N SER A 256 -16.71 -14.47 -18.62
CA SER A 256 -16.08 -15.53 -19.44
C SER A 256 -15.87 -16.84 -18.66
N SER A 257 -15.98 -17.98 -19.35
CA SER A 257 -15.94 -19.33 -18.75
C SER A 257 -14.60 -19.76 -18.13
N ALA A 258 -13.53 -18.96 -18.26
CA ALA A 258 -12.23 -19.20 -17.64
C ALA A 258 -11.53 -17.87 -17.29
N VAL A 259 -10.80 -17.83 -16.18
CA VAL A 259 -9.99 -16.68 -15.76
C VAL A 259 -8.75 -16.59 -16.65
N ASP A 260 -8.68 -15.58 -17.51
CA ASP A 260 -7.48 -15.30 -18.32
C ASP A 260 -6.42 -14.56 -17.49
N ARG A 261 -5.68 -15.33 -16.69
CA ARG A 261 -4.63 -14.79 -15.81
C ARG A 261 -3.51 -14.09 -16.59
N GLN A 262 -3.26 -14.47 -17.84
CA GLN A 262 -2.24 -13.82 -18.68
C GLN A 262 -2.70 -12.44 -19.15
N ALA A 263 -3.96 -12.30 -19.57
CA ALA A 263 -4.54 -10.99 -19.87
C ALA A 263 -4.59 -10.11 -18.62
N ASN A 264 -4.93 -10.66 -17.46
CA ASN A 264 -4.92 -9.95 -16.17
C ASN A 264 -3.51 -9.43 -15.84
N ASN A 265 -2.50 -10.29 -15.97
CA ASN A 265 -1.09 -9.94 -15.83
C ASN A 265 -0.70 -8.77 -16.75
N ALA A 266 -1.09 -8.81 -18.03
CA ALA A 266 -0.80 -7.75 -18.99
C ALA A 266 -1.51 -6.44 -18.63
N PHE A 267 -2.77 -6.51 -18.18
CA PHE A 267 -3.54 -5.33 -17.78
C PHE A 267 -2.92 -4.65 -16.57
N ALA A 268 -2.69 -5.38 -15.47
CA ALA A 268 -2.08 -4.83 -14.26
C ALA A 268 -0.69 -4.25 -14.53
N ARG A 269 0.13 -4.91 -15.35
CA ARG A 269 1.45 -4.39 -15.75
C ARG A 269 1.35 -3.09 -16.53
N LYS A 270 0.48 -2.99 -17.55
CA LYS A 270 0.30 -1.74 -18.30
C LYS A 270 -0.13 -0.60 -17.38
N THR A 271 -1.06 -0.85 -16.47
CA THR A 271 -1.53 0.14 -15.49
C THR A 271 -0.39 0.60 -14.58
N THR A 272 0.46 -0.33 -14.12
CA THR A 272 1.65 -0.03 -13.30
C THR A 272 2.71 0.77 -14.07
N LEU A 273 2.95 0.45 -15.35
CA LEU A 273 3.87 1.21 -16.20
C LEU A 273 3.42 2.67 -16.35
N LEU A 274 2.12 2.89 -16.54
CA LEU A 274 1.52 4.23 -16.67
C LEU A 274 1.53 5.00 -15.35
N LEU A 275 1.38 4.31 -14.21
CA LEU A 275 1.55 4.86 -12.87
C LEU A 275 2.98 5.35 -12.66
N PHE A 276 3.98 4.54 -13.02
CA PHE A 276 5.37 4.95 -12.90
C PHE A 276 5.70 6.10 -13.86
N LEU A 277 5.19 6.05 -15.10
CA LEU A 277 5.36 7.13 -16.08
C LEU A 277 4.85 8.48 -15.56
N SER A 278 3.67 8.53 -14.93
CA SER A 278 3.12 9.79 -14.39
C SER A 278 4.05 10.38 -13.32
N ARG A 279 4.58 9.54 -12.42
CA ARG A 279 5.54 9.94 -11.38
C ARG A 279 6.84 10.48 -11.97
N ILE A 280 7.42 9.78 -12.95
CA ILE A 280 8.66 10.24 -13.60
C ILE A 280 8.43 11.55 -14.36
N LEU A 281 7.28 11.73 -15.02
CA LEU A 281 6.99 12.96 -15.75
C LEU A 281 6.91 14.19 -14.83
N ILE A 282 6.26 14.06 -13.67
CA ILE A 282 6.24 15.13 -12.65
C ILE A 282 7.65 15.35 -12.11
N PHE A 283 8.39 14.28 -11.83
CA PHE A 283 9.76 14.39 -11.33
C PHE A 283 10.68 15.11 -12.32
N ARG A 284 10.61 14.75 -13.60
CA ARG A 284 11.34 15.38 -14.70
C ARG A 284 10.95 16.84 -14.87
N HIS A 285 9.67 17.19 -14.77
CA HIS A 285 9.23 18.58 -14.76
C HIS A 285 9.91 19.36 -13.64
N CYS A 286 9.89 18.82 -12.42
CA CYS A 286 10.51 19.46 -11.26
C CYS A 286 12.03 19.65 -11.43
N LEU A 287 12.74 18.65 -11.95
CA LEU A 287 14.18 18.75 -12.23
C LEU A 287 14.50 19.82 -13.29
N ASN A 288 13.58 20.11 -14.20
CA ASN A 288 13.74 21.11 -15.27
C ASN A 288 13.27 22.52 -14.88
N VAL A 289 12.69 22.71 -13.70
CA VAL A 289 12.38 24.06 -13.21
C VAL A 289 13.67 24.82 -12.96
N ARG A 290 13.79 26.04 -13.50
CA ARG A 290 14.95 26.90 -13.29
C ARG A 290 15.22 27.11 -11.79
N GLY A 291 16.46 26.80 -11.35
CA GLY A 291 16.90 26.86 -9.95
C GLY A 291 16.75 25.55 -9.18
N SER A 292 16.31 24.47 -9.84
CA SER A 292 16.12 23.15 -9.22
C SER A 292 17.41 22.56 -8.62
N SER A 293 18.57 22.80 -9.24
CA SER A 293 19.87 22.34 -8.72
C SER A 293 20.15 22.80 -7.29
N ASP A 294 19.66 23.99 -6.94
CA ASP A 294 19.96 24.63 -5.65
C ASP A 294 18.91 24.31 -4.58
N THR A 295 17.68 23.99 -5.01
CA THR A 295 16.48 24.00 -4.13
C THR A 295 15.69 22.70 -4.15
N PHE A 296 15.79 21.90 -5.22
CA PHE A 296 15.06 20.65 -5.38
C PHE A 296 15.92 19.45 -5.00
N THR A 297 15.40 18.65 -4.06
CA THR A 297 16.19 17.67 -3.32
C THR A 297 15.41 16.38 -3.17
N SER A 298 16.09 15.27 -2.85
CA SER A 298 15.41 14.00 -2.55
C SER A 298 14.38 14.15 -1.43
N ALA A 299 14.69 14.92 -0.39
CA ALA A 299 13.76 15.23 0.70
C ALA A 299 12.53 16.02 0.21
N ARG A 300 12.71 17.06 -0.60
CA ARG A 300 11.60 17.85 -1.15
C ARG A 300 10.76 17.01 -2.12
N TRP A 301 11.38 16.14 -2.91
CA TRP A 301 10.69 15.18 -3.76
C TRP A 301 9.89 14.15 -2.94
N THR A 302 10.46 13.65 -1.85
CA THR A 302 9.78 12.73 -0.92
C THR A 302 8.55 13.38 -0.30
N LEU A 303 8.68 14.61 0.19
CA LEU A 303 7.56 15.38 0.77
C LEU A 303 6.42 15.55 -0.23
N LEU A 304 6.73 15.83 -1.50
CA LEU A 304 5.71 15.94 -2.53
C LEU A 304 4.91 14.64 -2.68
N GLN A 305 5.57 13.49 -2.65
CA GLN A 305 4.94 12.18 -2.85
C GLN A 305 4.15 11.68 -1.63
N VAL A 306 4.64 11.96 -0.42
CA VAL A 306 4.01 11.54 0.85
C VAL A 306 2.85 12.47 1.23
N CYS A 307 2.96 13.77 0.93
CA CYS A 307 1.99 14.77 1.37
C CYS A 307 1.39 15.61 0.22
N PRO A 308 0.98 15.01 -0.93
CA PRO A 308 0.53 15.79 -2.09
C PRO A 308 -0.67 16.67 -1.75
N HIS A 309 -1.64 16.13 -1.01
CA HIS A 309 -2.87 16.82 -0.59
C HIS A 309 -2.68 17.92 0.46
N VAL A 310 -1.58 17.88 1.20
CA VAL A 310 -1.24 18.93 2.19
C VAL A 310 -0.57 20.10 1.48
N LEU A 311 0.28 19.79 0.50
CA LEU A 311 1.05 20.78 -0.24
C LEU A 311 0.22 21.45 -1.34
N PHE A 312 -0.73 20.72 -1.90
CA PHE A 312 -1.63 21.20 -2.93
C PHE A 312 -3.03 20.65 -2.67
N LYS A 313 -4.06 21.44 -2.98
CA LYS A 313 -5.45 21.06 -2.72
C LYS A 313 -5.82 19.73 -3.39
N ASP A 314 -5.25 19.46 -4.56
CA ASP A 314 -5.52 18.27 -5.34
C ASP A 314 -4.30 17.36 -5.42
N ASP A 315 -4.52 16.06 -5.68
CA ASP A 315 -3.44 15.11 -5.89
C ASP A 315 -2.84 15.26 -7.30
N VAL A 316 -1.71 15.95 -7.41
CA VAL A 316 -1.05 16.14 -8.71
C VAL A 316 -0.66 14.83 -9.38
N PHE A 317 -0.36 13.78 -8.61
CA PHE A 317 0.07 12.49 -9.15
C PHE A 317 -1.11 11.69 -9.66
N ASP A 318 -2.17 11.58 -8.86
CA ASP A 318 -3.39 10.88 -9.27
C ASP A 318 -4.06 11.58 -10.46
N ILE A 319 -4.09 12.92 -10.49
CA ILE A 319 -4.62 13.66 -11.64
C ILE A 319 -3.85 13.32 -12.92
N LEU A 320 -2.51 13.36 -12.90
CA LEU A 320 -1.72 13.02 -14.09
C LEU A 320 -1.89 11.55 -14.46
N PHE A 321 -1.86 10.65 -13.47
CA PHE A 321 -2.02 9.22 -13.67
C PHE A 321 -3.33 8.91 -14.39
N ARG A 322 -4.47 9.47 -13.95
CA ARG A 322 -5.77 9.31 -14.63
C ARG A 322 -5.77 9.80 -16.07
N GLN A 323 -5.00 10.83 -16.40
CA GLN A 323 -4.87 11.29 -17.79
C GLN A 323 -4.02 10.34 -18.62
N VAL A 324 -2.90 9.87 -18.07
CA VAL A 324 -1.95 8.94 -18.70
C VAL A 324 -2.55 7.52 -18.84
N LEU A 325 -3.49 7.11 -17.97
CA LEU A 325 -4.25 5.86 -18.08
C LEU A 325 -5.03 5.71 -19.39
N LYS A 326 -5.30 6.81 -20.11
CA LYS A 326 -5.92 6.77 -21.44
C LYS A 326 -5.02 6.10 -22.48
N LEU A 327 -3.71 6.04 -22.23
CA LEU A 327 -2.71 5.40 -23.11
C LEU A 327 -2.65 3.88 -22.96
N ARG A 328 -3.43 3.26 -22.06
CA ARG A 328 -3.39 1.80 -21.80
C ARG A 328 -3.72 0.91 -23.01
N HIS A 329 -4.35 1.48 -24.03
CA HIS A 329 -4.70 0.77 -25.26
C HIS A 329 -3.47 0.46 -26.14
N TYR A 330 -2.35 1.18 -25.96
CA TYR A 330 -1.12 0.89 -26.67
C TYR A 330 -0.52 -0.47 -26.27
N PRO A 331 0.28 -1.10 -27.14
CA PRO A 331 1.02 -2.32 -26.82
C PRO A 331 1.92 -2.13 -25.58
N ILE A 332 2.06 -3.19 -24.78
CA ILE A 332 2.88 -3.14 -23.56
C ILE A 332 4.37 -2.87 -23.86
N SER A 333 4.87 -3.36 -25.00
CA SER A 333 6.23 -3.08 -25.48
C SER A 333 6.48 -1.59 -25.64
N ASP A 334 5.57 -0.90 -26.32
CA ASP A 334 5.72 0.51 -26.67
C ASP A 334 5.64 1.38 -25.42
N LEU A 335 4.76 1.01 -24.48
CA LEU A 335 4.67 1.66 -23.17
C LEU A 335 5.95 1.45 -22.37
N LEU A 336 6.50 0.23 -22.35
CA LEU A 336 7.74 -0.09 -21.65
C LEU A 336 8.92 0.69 -22.21
N ASP A 337 9.06 0.77 -23.53
CA ASP A 337 10.12 1.53 -24.19
C ASP A 337 10.00 3.03 -23.89
N LEU A 338 8.79 3.60 -23.94
CA LEU A 338 8.55 4.98 -23.55
C LEU A 338 8.95 5.24 -22.09
N VAL A 339 8.54 4.37 -21.16
CA VAL A 339 8.84 4.54 -19.74
C VAL A 339 10.35 4.49 -19.49
N ARG A 340 11.05 3.54 -20.13
CA ARG A 340 12.52 3.43 -20.04
C ARG A 340 13.22 4.68 -20.59
N ASP A 341 12.83 5.16 -21.77
CA ASP A 341 13.39 6.38 -22.35
C ASP A 341 13.24 7.59 -21.42
N VAL A 342 12.04 7.76 -20.86
CA VAL A 342 11.74 8.88 -19.96
C VAL A 342 12.50 8.73 -18.64
N TYR A 343 12.63 7.51 -18.13
CA TYR A 343 13.41 7.20 -16.94
C TYR A 343 14.90 7.53 -17.12
N GLU A 344 15.54 7.04 -18.19
CA GLU A 344 16.95 7.27 -18.47
C GLU A 344 17.26 8.77 -18.65
N ASP A 345 16.44 9.51 -19.41
CA ASP A 345 16.62 10.96 -19.54
C ASP A 345 16.45 11.68 -18.20
N THR A 346 15.48 11.27 -17.38
CA THR A 346 15.23 11.86 -16.06
C THR A 346 16.40 11.62 -15.10
N LYS A 347 16.92 10.39 -15.05
CA LYS A 347 18.11 10.06 -14.26
C LYS A 347 19.33 10.85 -14.75
N GLY A 348 19.49 10.98 -16.07
CA GLY A 348 20.51 11.84 -16.67
C GLY A 348 20.35 13.33 -16.30
N CYS A 349 19.13 13.83 -16.09
CA CYS A 349 18.92 15.20 -15.58
C CYS A 349 19.40 15.37 -14.14
N ILE A 350 19.17 14.40 -13.25
CA ILE A 350 19.66 14.46 -11.85
C ILE A 350 21.18 14.65 -11.83
N ILE A 351 21.88 13.85 -12.63
CA ILE A 351 23.35 13.83 -12.71
C ILE A 351 23.86 15.12 -13.36
N ARG A 352 23.28 15.53 -14.50
CA ARG A 352 23.69 16.76 -15.22
C ARG A 352 23.44 18.04 -14.42
N HIS A 353 22.32 18.11 -13.68
CA HIS A 353 21.96 19.30 -12.91
C HIS A 353 22.65 19.34 -11.54
N GLY A 354 23.20 18.22 -11.05
CA GLY A 354 23.83 18.13 -9.74
C GLY A 354 22.85 18.33 -8.58
N CYS A 355 21.60 17.87 -8.74
CA CYS A 355 20.59 17.96 -7.68
C CYS A 355 20.99 17.08 -6.49
N LEU A 356 20.77 17.55 -5.27
CA LEU A 356 21.20 16.86 -4.06
C LEU A 356 20.22 15.76 -3.60
N PRO A 357 20.70 14.58 -3.19
CA PRO A 357 22.09 14.15 -3.11
C PRO A 357 22.70 13.88 -4.50
N ASN A 358 23.97 14.18 -4.66
CA ASN A 358 24.70 13.83 -5.88
C ASN A 358 24.78 12.31 -6.00
N ILE A 359 24.44 11.81 -7.19
CA ILE A 359 24.49 10.38 -7.51
C ILE A 359 25.42 10.14 -8.71
N LYS A 360 25.91 8.91 -8.83
CA LYS A 360 26.71 8.44 -9.96
C LYS A 360 25.82 7.75 -11.00
N ASP A 361 26.35 7.52 -12.20
CA ASP A 361 25.62 6.83 -13.28
C ASP A 361 25.13 5.44 -12.87
N ASP A 362 25.92 4.71 -12.09
CA ASP A 362 25.61 3.36 -11.60
C ASP A 362 24.68 3.33 -10.37
N THR A 363 24.34 4.51 -9.82
CA THR A 363 23.45 4.58 -8.65
C THR A 363 22.05 4.13 -9.02
N ARG A 364 21.48 3.23 -8.20
CA ARG A 364 20.10 2.78 -8.35
C ARG A 364 19.14 3.75 -7.66
N LEU A 365 18.03 4.05 -8.31
CA LEU A 365 16.95 4.80 -7.67
C LEU A 365 16.06 3.84 -6.88
N LEU A 366 15.50 4.31 -5.78
CA LEU A 366 14.62 3.50 -4.94
C LEU A 366 13.18 3.52 -5.47
N VAL A 367 12.48 2.41 -5.31
CA VAL A 367 11.02 2.35 -5.45
C VAL A 367 10.47 1.72 -4.19
N ILE A 368 9.87 2.53 -3.34
CA ILE A 368 9.24 2.10 -2.10
C ILE A 368 7.78 1.77 -2.40
N LEU A 369 7.39 0.55 -2.04
CA LEU A 369 5.99 0.14 -1.97
C LEU A 369 5.66 -0.14 -0.50
N ASP A 370 5.03 0.86 0.12
CA ASP A 370 4.60 0.85 1.50
C ASP A 370 3.22 0.23 1.65
N GLU A 371 2.96 -0.35 2.82
CA GLU A 371 1.76 -1.13 3.12
C GLU A 371 1.44 -2.21 2.05
N ALA A 372 2.49 -2.83 1.50
CA ALA A 372 2.41 -3.75 0.37
C ALA A 372 1.58 -5.01 0.65
N GLN A 373 1.28 -5.34 1.90
CA GLN A 373 0.43 -6.47 2.27
C GLN A 373 -0.98 -6.34 1.66
N PHE A 374 -1.53 -5.14 1.54
CA PHE A 374 -2.87 -4.95 0.95
C PHE A 374 -2.93 -5.51 -0.47
N LEU A 375 -1.91 -5.23 -1.28
CA LEU A 375 -1.81 -5.77 -2.64
C LEU A 375 -1.43 -7.26 -2.66
N GLY A 376 -0.81 -7.76 -1.58
CA GLY A 376 -0.41 -9.15 -1.41
C GLY A 376 -1.56 -10.08 -1.03
N ASP A 377 -2.58 -9.53 -0.37
CA ASP A 377 -3.75 -10.27 0.10
C ASP A 377 -4.93 -10.18 -0.88
N GLU A 378 -4.90 -9.21 -1.80
CA GLU A 378 -5.97 -8.96 -2.77
C GLU A 378 -5.81 -9.72 -4.10
N PHE A 379 -6.97 -10.06 -4.68
CA PHE A 379 -7.10 -10.72 -5.98
C PHE A 379 -6.29 -12.03 -6.10
N ASN A 380 -6.14 -12.74 -5.00
CA ASN A 380 -5.53 -14.07 -4.98
C ASN A 380 -6.25 -14.99 -5.98
N GLY A 381 -5.47 -15.65 -6.86
CA GLY A 381 -6.01 -16.53 -7.89
C GLY A 381 -6.21 -15.91 -9.27
N TYR A 382 -6.22 -14.57 -9.37
CA TYR A 382 -6.55 -13.85 -10.62
C TYR A 382 -5.33 -13.57 -11.51
N PHE A 383 -4.13 -13.67 -10.96
CA PHE A 383 -2.87 -13.51 -11.68
C PHE A 383 -2.10 -14.83 -11.66
N GLN A 384 -1.11 -14.97 -12.53
CA GLN A 384 -0.24 -16.14 -12.59
C GLN A 384 1.23 -15.74 -12.56
N SER A 385 2.09 -16.69 -12.21
CA SER A 385 3.54 -16.49 -12.28
C SER A 385 3.99 -16.07 -13.69
N MET A 386 5.05 -15.26 -13.73
CA MET A 386 5.69 -14.79 -14.97
C MET A 386 6.77 -15.75 -15.48
N SER A 387 7.11 -16.79 -14.72
CA SER A 387 7.96 -17.85 -15.22
C SER A 387 7.19 -18.69 -16.24
N SER A 388 7.78 -18.90 -17.42
CA SER A 388 7.14 -19.61 -18.53
C SER A 388 6.80 -21.08 -18.24
N SER A 389 7.27 -21.62 -17.11
CA SER A 389 7.02 -22.99 -16.66
C SER A 389 6.18 -23.07 -15.38
N ASP A 390 5.68 -21.96 -14.86
CA ASP A 390 4.99 -21.89 -13.58
C ASP A 390 3.69 -21.08 -13.72
N GLU A 391 2.55 -21.79 -13.72
CA GLU A 391 1.20 -21.22 -13.76
C GLU A 391 0.61 -20.98 -12.36
N THR A 392 1.42 -21.08 -11.30
CA THR A 392 0.91 -20.93 -9.95
C THR A 392 0.24 -19.56 -9.78
N PRO A 393 -0.93 -19.51 -9.12
CA PRO A 393 -1.65 -18.28 -8.96
C PRO A 393 -0.88 -17.25 -8.11
N ARG A 394 -1.17 -15.98 -8.37
CA ARG A 394 -0.51 -14.84 -7.72
C ARG A 394 -1.54 -13.77 -7.32
N PRO A 395 -1.25 -12.96 -6.29
CA PRO A 395 -1.98 -11.74 -5.97
C PRO A 395 -1.56 -10.58 -6.88
N LEU A 396 -2.27 -9.45 -6.76
CA LEU A 396 -2.01 -8.23 -7.54
C LEU A 396 -0.60 -7.65 -7.30
N LEU A 397 -0.02 -7.84 -6.12
CA LEU A 397 1.35 -7.42 -5.83
C LEU A 397 2.37 -7.97 -6.85
N SER A 398 2.17 -9.19 -7.36
CA SER A 398 3.11 -9.84 -8.27
C SER A 398 3.28 -9.09 -9.60
N PRO A 399 2.25 -8.86 -10.43
CA PRO A 399 2.40 -8.11 -11.68
C PRO A 399 2.88 -6.67 -11.46
N ILE A 400 2.58 -6.04 -10.33
CA ILE A 400 3.07 -4.70 -9.97
C ILE A 400 4.61 -4.71 -9.80
N LEU A 401 5.12 -5.60 -8.95
CA LEU A 401 6.57 -5.69 -8.70
C LEU A 401 7.33 -6.10 -9.98
N HIS A 402 6.75 -6.96 -10.81
CA HIS A 402 7.31 -7.29 -12.12
C HIS A 402 7.38 -6.09 -13.06
N ALA A 403 6.34 -5.25 -13.13
CA ALA A 403 6.37 -4.06 -13.96
C ALA A 403 7.49 -3.09 -13.54
N PHE A 404 7.65 -2.80 -12.24
CA PHE A 404 8.74 -1.94 -11.77
C PHE A 404 10.13 -2.52 -12.09
N ARG A 405 10.31 -3.83 -11.91
CA ARG A 405 11.55 -4.52 -12.24
C ARG A 405 11.87 -4.42 -13.73
N ASP A 406 10.88 -4.55 -14.60
CA ASP A 406 11.05 -4.48 -16.05
C ASP A 406 11.45 -3.07 -16.51
N ILE A 407 11.00 -2.02 -15.81
CA ILE A 407 11.40 -0.64 -16.09
C ILE A 407 12.87 -0.44 -15.75
N GLY A 408 13.26 -0.78 -14.52
CA GLY A 408 14.56 -0.45 -13.97
C GLY A 408 15.69 -1.36 -14.43
N GLY A 409 15.41 -2.61 -14.78
CA GLY A 409 16.47 -3.62 -14.94
C GLY A 409 17.38 -3.66 -13.71
N HIS A 410 18.64 -3.23 -13.85
CA HIS A 410 19.62 -3.13 -12.76
C HIS A 410 19.76 -1.70 -12.18
N GLN A 411 18.87 -0.79 -12.55
CA GLN A 411 18.91 0.63 -12.17
C GLN A 411 17.91 1.01 -11.07
N LEU A 412 17.02 0.10 -10.66
CA LEU A 412 16.08 0.31 -9.57
C LEU A 412 16.34 -0.70 -8.45
N THR A 413 16.11 -0.26 -7.23
CA THR A 413 16.00 -1.12 -6.05
C THR A 413 14.60 -0.98 -5.48
N LEU A 414 13.84 -2.07 -5.52
CA LEU A 414 12.51 -2.16 -4.93
C LEU A 414 12.65 -2.37 -3.43
N VAL A 415 11.88 -1.63 -2.64
CA VAL A 415 11.77 -1.82 -1.20
C VAL A 415 10.30 -2.00 -0.88
N THR A 416 9.94 -3.14 -0.29
CA THR A 416 8.56 -3.44 0.11
C THR A 416 8.47 -3.48 1.61
N CYS A 417 7.49 -2.78 2.19
CA CYS A 417 7.20 -2.84 3.61
C CYS A 417 5.70 -3.07 3.84
N GLY A 418 5.38 -3.66 4.99
CA GLY A 418 4.00 -3.99 5.32
C GLY A 418 3.91 -4.88 6.55
N THR A 419 2.85 -4.73 7.34
CA THR A 419 2.58 -5.64 8.47
C THR A 419 1.88 -6.88 7.95
N GLY A 420 2.39 -8.08 8.26
CA GLY A 420 1.78 -9.33 7.75
C GLY A 420 2.16 -9.68 6.30
N LEU A 421 3.04 -8.90 5.67
CA LEU A 421 3.57 -9.24 4.35
C LEU A 421 4.36 -10.56 4.43
N SER A 422 3.91 -11.58 3.71
CA SER A 422 4.56 -12.90 3.74
C SER A 422 5.84 -12.91 2.90
N ILE A 423 6.89 -13.50 3.47
CA ILE A 423 8.15 -13.77 2.77
C ILE A 423 7.95 -14.62 1.51
N ASN A 424 6.98 -15.55 1.56
CA ASN A 424 6.63 -16.41 0.43
C ASN A 424 6.04 -15.59 -0.72
N THR A 425 5.26 -14.55 -0.42
CA THR A 425 4.69 -13.63 -1.41
C THR A 425 5.79 -12.90 -2.20
N LEU A 426 6.94 -12.63 -1.58
CA LEU A 426 8.05 -11.92 -2.20
C LEU A 426 9.06 -12.84 -2.89
N PHE A 427 9.15 -14.11 -2.46
CA PHE A 427 10.04 -15.12 -3.07
C PHE A 427 9.75 -15.34 -4.56
N TRP A 428 8.50 -15.14 -5.00
CA TRP A 428 8.10 -15.25 -6.41
C TRP A 428 8.78 -14.22 -7.31
N VAL A 429 8.95 -13.00 -6.82
CA VAL A 429 9.53 -11.89 -7.60
C VAL A 429 11.01 -12.10 -7.84
N GLN A 430 11.71 -12.72 -6.88
CA GLN A 430 13.11 -13.07 -7.01
C GLN A 430 13.33 -14.30 -7.91
N SER A 431 12.48 -15.32 -7.75
CA SER A 431 12.60 -16.60 -8.49
C SER A 431 12.12 -16.55 -9.95
N SER A 432 11.22 -15.60 -10.28
CA SER A 432 10.67 -15.41 -11.64
C SER A 432 11.42 -14.34 -12.46
N GLY A 433 12.68 -14.04 -12.11
CA GLY A 433 13.56 -13.12 -12.84
C GLY A 433 14.41 -13.83 -13.90
N SER A 434 14.62 -13.19 -15.05
CA SER A 434 15.49 -13.68 -16.12
C SER A 434 17.00 -13.44 -15.86
N GLY A 435 17.35 -12.86 -14.71
CA GLY A 435 18.74 -12.72 -14.25
C GLY A 435 19.15 -13.93 -13.41
N LEU A 436 20.39 -14.38 -13.56
CA LEU A 436 21.04 -15.51 -12.87
C LEU A 436 20.31 -15.93 -11.60
N LYS A 437 19.69 -17.12 -11.63
CA LYS A 437 19.17 -17.80 -10.45
C LYS A 437 20.32 -17.97 -9.47
N ASP A 438 20.47 -17.02 -8.56
CA ASP A 438 21.41 -17.19 -7.46
C ASP A 438 20.84 -18.32 -6.60
N SER A 439 21.54 -19.45 -6.58
CA SER A 439 21.16 -20.66 -5.86
C SER A 439 21.33 -20.51 -4.34
N SER A 440 21.46 -19.29 -3.84
CA SER A 440 21.54 -18.99 -2.42
C SER A 440 20.13 -19.00 -1.82
N THR A 441 19.88 -19.98 -0.96
CA THR A 441 18.63 -20.23 -0.23
C THR A 441 18.33 -19.19 0.87
N ASN A 442 19.11 -18.11 0.97
CA ASN A 442 18.98 -17.11 2.02
C ASN A 442 18.26 -15.87 1.48
N PHE A 443 16.95 -15.84 1.70
CA PHE A 443 16.16 -14.63 1.48
C PHE A 443 16.60 -13.57 2.49
N GLU A 444 17.19 -12.49 2.01
CA GLU A 444 17.70 -11.42 2.88
C GLU A 444 16.61 -10.38 3.07
N TYR A 445 16.26 -10.13 4.32
CA TYR A 445 15.20 -9.22 4.73
C TYR A 445 15.67 -8.39 5.92
N ILE A 446 14.99 -7.25 6.14
CA ILE A 446 15.16 -6.45 7.35
C ILE A 446 14.08 -6.86 8.34
N GLU A 447 14.49 -7.38 9.49
CA GLU A 447 13.65 -7.36 10.68
C GLU A 447 13.80 -5.98 11.32
N PHE A 448 12.79 -5.13 11.17
CA PHE A 448 12.87 -3.76 11.65
C PHE A 448 12.88 -3.77 13.18
N PRO A 449 13.94 -3.25 13.83
CA PRO A 449 14.10 -3.36 15.28
C PRO A 449 13.05 -2.57 16.08
N GLY A 450 12.24 -1.75 15.41
CA GLY A 450 11.15 -1.01 16.05
C GLY A 450 11.63 0.18 16.86
N TRP A 451 10.69 0.78 17.60
CA TRP A 451 11.02 1.59 18.77
C TRP A 451 10.99 0.63 19.95
N THR A 452 12.15 0.30 20.48
CA THR A 452 12.31 -0.74 21.49
C THR A 452 11.89 -0.28 22.89
N ASP A 453 11.85 1.04 23.10
CA ASP A 453 11.61 1.66 24.39
C ASP A 453 11.29 3.17 24.24
N GLN A 454 10.72 3.75 25.30
CA GLN A 454 10.36 5.17 25.35
C GLN A 454 11.57 6.12 25.21
N GLU A 455 12.78 5.70 25.60
CA GLU A 455 14.00 6.51 25.47
C GLU A 455 14.41 6.66 24.00
N SER A 456 14.28 5.58 23.21
CA SER A 456 14.48 5.59 21.76
C SER A 456 13.56 6.63 21.11
N ILE A 457 12.33 6.77 21.64
CA ILE A 457 11.37 7.75 21.15
C ILE A 457 11.78 9.18 21.44
N LYS A 458 12.09 9.44 22.71
CA LYS A 458 12.55 10.75 23.17
C LYS A 458 13.85 11.18 22.47
N ALA A 459 14.78 10.25 22.25
CA ALA A 459 16.01 10.50 21.53
C ALA A 459 15.75 10.91 20.07
N TYR A 460 14.81 10.26 19.39
CA TYR A 460 14.40 10.64 18.04
C TYR A 460 13.76 12.02 17.99
N ILE A 461 12.76 12.28 18.84
CA ILE A 461 12.08 13.58 18.90
C ILE A 461 13.10 14.69 19.17
N SER A 462 14.07 14.45 20.06
CA SER A 462 15.18 15.38 20.29
C SER A 462 16.02 15.64 19.03
N ARG A 463 16.31 14.61 18.21
CA ARG A 463 17.00 14.77 16.93
C ARG A 463 16.17 15.60 15.94
N VAL A 464 14.87 15.31 15.80
CA VAL A 464 13.96 16.10 14.94
C VAL A 464 13.93 17.55 15.39
N ARG A 465 13.72 17.80 16.70
CA ARG A 465 13.68 19.13 17.29
C ARG A 465 14.96 19.93 17.00
N LYS A 466 16.13 19.29 17.07
CA LYS A 466 17.43 19.92 16.75
C LYS A 466 17.57 20.30 15.27
N CYS A 467 16.82 19.65 14.38
CA CYS A 467 16.82 19.95 12.95
C CYS A 467 15.82 21.06 12.57
N LEU A 468 14.89 21.43 13.46
CA LEU A 468 13.95 22.52 13.25
C LEU A 468 14.63 23.87 13.53
N LEU A 469 14.43 24.82 12.63
CA LEU A 469 15.19 26.07 12.57
C LEU A 469 14.63 27.12 13.53
N ASP A 470 13.31 27.23 13.60
CA ASP A 470 12.58 28.23 14.39
C ASP A 470 11.78 27.61 15.55
N ASP A 471 11.46 28.45 16.53
CA ASP A 471 10.72 28.04 17.73
C ASP A 471 9.26 27.68 17.42
N ASP A 472 8.64 28.33 16.43
CA ASP A 472 7.27 28.02 16.00
C ASP A 472 7.18 26.57 15.48
N SER A 473 8.15 26.15 14.67
CA SER A 473 8.25 24.77 14.17
C SER A 473 8.50 23.78 15.30
N ARG A 474 9.35 24.12 16.28
CA ARG A 474 9.61 23.28 17.47
C ARG A 474 8.37 23.14 18.35
N GLN A 475 7.64 24.23 18.55
CA GLN A 475 6.38 24.23 19.27
C GLN A 475 5.33 23.39 18.52
N ALA A 476 5.24 23.55 17.21
CA ALA A 476 4.32 22.78 16.38
C ALA A 476 4.68 21.28 16.29
N LEU A 477 5.93 20.90 16.59
CA LEU A 477 6.34 19.51 16.81
C LEU A 477 5.81 19.01 18.16
N ASP A 478 6.00 19.78 19.23
CA ASP A 478 5.54 19.43 20.58
C ASP A 478 4.02 19.27 20.65
N GLU A 479 3.27 20.16 20.00
CA GLU A 479 1.82 20.10 19.93
C GLU A 479 1.31 18.88 19.13
N ARG A 480 2.08 18.42 18.15
CA ARG A 480 1.72 17.24 17.32
C ARG A 480 2.15 15.92 17.92
N LEU A 481 3.15 15.92 18.80
CA LEU A 481 3.68 14.74 19.49
C LEU A 481 3.65 14.99 21.00
N PRO A 482 2.45 15.12 21.60
CA PRO A 482 2.32 15.34 23.04
C PRO A 482 2.83 14.11 23.80
N GLN A 483 3.27 14.32 25.05
CA GLN A 483 3.87 13.26 25.86
C GLN A 483 2.89 12.09 26.06
N GLU A 484 1.59 12.38 26.18
CA GLU A 484 0.53 11.38 26.28
C GLU A 484 0.51 10.44 25.07
N ALA A 485 0.73 10.96 23.86
CA ALA A 485 0.79 10.12 22.65
C ALA A 485 2.03 9.22 22.61
N ILE A 486 3.14 9.67 23.22
CA ILE A 486 4.36 8.85 23.36
C ILE A 486 4.12 7.73 24.39
N ASP A 487 3.43 8.05 25.48
CA ASP A 487 3.16 7.10 26.56
C ASP A 487 2.20 6.00 26.09
N MET A 488 1.17 6.36 25.31
CA MET A 488 0.24 5.40 24.67
C MET A 488 0.93 4.37 23.75
N LEU A 489 2.15 4.61 23.27
CA LEU A 489 2.87 3.63 22.44
C LEU A 489 3.44 2.46 23.25
N PHE A 490 3.46 2.56 24.59
CA PHE A 490 4.03 1.56 25.51
C PHE A 490 3.11 1.22 26.69
N GLU A 491 1.87 1.68 26.68
CA GLU A 491 0.85 1.23 27.62
C GLU A 491 0.23 -0.08 27.08
N ASP A 492 0.41 -1.16 27.85
CA ASP A 492 -0.10 -2.52 27.57
C ASP A 492 -1.64 -2.63 27.67
#